data_AF-A0A258S3K2-F1
#
_entry.id   AF-A0A258S3K2-F1
#
_cell.length_a   1.000
_cell.length_b   1.000
_cell.length_c   1.000
_cell.angle_alpha   90.00
_cell.angle_beta   90.00
_cell.angle_gamma   90.00
#
_symmetry.space_group_name_H-M   'P 1'
#
loop_
_entity.id
_entity.type
_entity.pdbx_description
1 polymer ?
#
loop_
_entity_poly.entity_id
_entity_poly.type
_entity_poly.pdbx_seq_one_letter_code
_entity_poly.pdbx_strand_id
1 'polypeptide(L)'
;MNPAPTPFPAEHAANRADGAEARMSALKIEIGALFAEIAALKAEMSAWYAGGQAQRFPRYPLLAEREVKLSRLDSEFKQLWDAHHAKQ
;
A
#
# COMPACT_ATOMS: atom_id res chain seq x y z
N MET A 1 56.36 2.47 -3.13
CA MET A 1 55.20 1.63 -2.76
C MET A 1 54.00 2.53 -2.53
N ASN A 2 53.09 2.66 -3.50
CA ASN A 2 51.78 3.30 -3.28
C ASN A 2 50.73 2.19 -3.20
N PRO A 3 49.85 2.17 -2.18
CA PRO A 3 48.80 1.15 -2.09
C PRO A 3 47.73 1.36 -3.17
N ALA A 4 47.23 0.25 -3.69
CA ALA A 4 46.23 0.19 -4.76
C ALA A 4 44.90 0.86 -4.37
N PRO A 5 44.14 1.39 -5.35
CA PRO A 5 42.81 1.92 -5.12
C PRO A 5 41.82 0.80 -4.77
N THR A 6 41.03 1.02 -3.72
CA THR A 6 39.88 0.22 -3.31
C THR A 6 38.81 0.15 -4.42
N PRO A 7 38.24 -1.02 -4.74
CA PRO A 7 37.12 -1.10 -5.66
C PRO A 7 35.79 -1.27 -4.90
N PHE A 8 35.04 -0.21 -4.61
CA PHE A 8 33.59 -0.29 -4.33
C PHE A 8 32.92 1.04 -4.72
N PRO A 9 31.80 1.03 -5.48
CA PRO A 9 30.50 0.73 -4.87
C PRO A 9 29.50 0.06 -5.84
N ALA A 10 29.34 -1.27 -5.78
CA ALA A 10 28.23 -1.98 -6.45
C ALA A 10 27.21 -2.58 -5.44
N GLU A 11 27.60 -2.77 -4.18
CA GLU A 11 26.81 -3.51 -3.18
C GLU A 11 25.59 -2.73 -2.63
N HIS A 12 25.57 -1.40 -2.73
CA HIS A 12 24.45 -0.58 -2.23
C HIS A 12 23.25 -0.49 -3.19
N ALA A 13 23.39 -0.92 -4.44
CA ALA A 13 22.28 -0.93 -5.39
C ALA A 13 21.39 -2.16 -5.18
N ALA A 14 21.98 -3.34 -4.94
CA ALA A 14 21.26 -4.59 -4.72
C ALA A 14 20.43 -4.56 -3.42
N ASN A 15 20.98 -4.03 -2.32
CA ASN A 15 20.26 -3.93 -1.04
C ASN A 15 19.04 -2.98 -1.09
N ARG A 16 19.07 -1.97 -1.97
CA ARG A 16 17.92 -1.06 -2.16
C ARG A 16 16.81 -1.66 -3.02
N ALA A 17 17.14 -2.51 -3.99
CA ALA A 17 16.16 -3.22 -4.81
C ALA A 17 15.40 -4.26 -3.96
N ASP A 18 16.13 -5.07 -3.18
CA ASP A 18 15.55 -6.07 -2.27
C ASP A 18 14.62 -5.43 -1.23
N GLY A 19 15.03 -4.29 -0.65
CA GLY A 19 14.19 -3.50 0.25
C GLY A 19 12.94 -2.89 -0.41
N ALA A 20 13.02 -2.53 -1.69
CA ALA A 20 11.87 -2.00 -2.44
C ALA A 20 10.84 -3.11 -2.74
N GLU A 21 11.29 -4.30 -3.12
CA GLU A 21 10.43 -5.47 -3.35
C GLU A 21 9.75 -5.93 -2.05
N ALA A 22 10.49 -5.97 -0.94
CA ALA A 22 9.93 -6.25 0.38
C ALA A 22 8.86 -5.21 0.78
N ARG A 23 9.12 -3.92 0.52
CA ARG A 23 8.16 -2.85 0.79
C ARG A 23 6.92 -2.95 -0.09
N MET A 24 7.06 -3.24 -1.38
CA MET A 24 5.94 -3.48 -2.29
C MET A 24 5.09 -4.66 -1.85
N SER A 25 5.73 -5.76 -1.42
CA SER A 25 5.02 -6.94 -0.91
C SER A 25 4.23 -6.61 0.36
N ALA A 26 4.81 -5.85 1.29
CA ALA A 26 4.10 -5.36 2.47
C ALA A 26 2.91 -4.46 2.10
N LEU A 27 3.11 -3.49 1.19
CA LEU A 27 2.04 -2.62 0.70
C LEU A 27 0.90 -3.41 0.06
N LYS A 28 1.21 -4.44 -0.73
CA LYS A 28 0.21 -5.32 -1.36
C LYS A 28 -0.63 -6.06 -0.32
N ILE A 29 -0.01 -6.56 0.75
CA ILE A 29 -0.72 -7.20 1.87
C ILE A 29 -1.64 -6.18 2.57
N GLU A 30 -1.13 -4.98 2.87
CA GLU A 30 -1.92 -3.92 3.51
C GLU A 30 -3.10 -3.45 2.65
N ILE A 31 -2.87 -3.28 1.34
CA ILE A 31 -3.92 -2.94 0.35
C ILE A 31 -5.00 -4.03 0.35
N GLY A 32 -4.61 -5.30 0.31
CA GLY A 32 -5.55 -6.42 0.35
C GLY A 32 -6.38 -6.46 1.63
N ALA A 33 -5.75 -6.24 2.79
CA ALA A 33 -6.44 -6.16 4.08
C ALA A 33 -7.42 -4.98 4.12
N LEU A 34 -7.02 -3.80 3.63
CA LEU A 34 -7.90 -2.64 3.55
C LEU A 34 -9.09 -2.85 2.62
N PHE A 35 -8.88 -3.53 1.49
CA PHE A 35 -9.97 -3.90 0.59
C PHE A 35 -11.00 -4.80 1.28
N ALA A 36 -10.53 -5.78 2.06
CA ALA A 36 -11.41 -6.65 2.83
C ALA A 36 -12.20 -5.87 3.90
N GLU A 37 -11.56 -4.94 4.62
CA GLU A 37 -12.24 -4.06 5.59
C GLU A 37 -13.29 -3.16 4.91
N ILE A 38 -12.96 -2.55 3.78
CA ILE A 38 -13.89 -1.70 3.01
C ILE A 38 -15.08 -2.53 2.52
N ALA A 39 -14.83 -3.74 2.02
CA ALA A 39 -15.89 -4.65 1.56
C ALA A 39 -16.81 -5.04 2.72
N ALA A 40 -16.26 -5.34 3.90
CA ALA A 40 -17.04 -5.63 5.10
C ALA A 40 -17.90 -4.42 5.51
N LEU A 41 -17.32 -3.20 5.55
CA LEU A 41 -18.06 -1.98 5.88
C LEU A 41 -19.16 -1.66 4.86
N LYS A 42 -18.93 -1.93 3.57
CA LYS A 42 -19.96 -1.79 2.52
C LYS A 42 -21.08 -2.81 2.68
N ALA A 43 -20.76 -4.04 3.06
CA ALA A 43 -21.75 -5.07 3.36
C ALA A 43 -22.59 -4.70 4.60
N GLU A 44 -21.95 -4.22 5.68
CA GLU A 44 -22.63 -3.70 6.86
C GLU A 44 -23.54 -2.51 6.52
N MET A 45 -23.07 -1.59 5.68
CA MET A 45 -23.87 -0.46 5.20
C MET A 45 -25.09 -0.93 4.40
N SER A 46 -24.93 -1.92 3.52
CA SER A 46 -26.04 -2.49 2.76
C SER A 46 -27.05 -3.16 3.68
N ALA A 47 -26.60 -3.93 4.68
CA ALA A 47 -27.46 -4.56 5.66
C ALA A 47 -28.21 -3.53 6.53
N TRP A 48 -27.53 -2.43 6.89
CA TRP A 48 -28.10 -1.32 7.64
C TRP A 48 -29.29 -0.68 6.90
N TYR A 49 -29.11 -0.32 5.63
CA TYR A 49 -30.18 0.27 4.83
C TYR A 49 -31.27 -0.76 4.45
N ALA A 50 -30.90 -2.02 4.23
CA ALA A 50 -31.87 -3.10 4.01
C ALA A 50 -32.77 -3.35 5.24
N GLY A 51 -32.26 -3.09 6.45
CA GLY A 51 -33.03 -3.14 7.69
C GLY A 51 -34.02 -1.99 7.88
N GLY A 52 -34.24 -1.14 6.86
CA GLY A 52 -35.19 -0.03 6.92
C GLY A 52 -34.73 1.17 7.74
N GLN A 53 -33.44 1.23 8.06
CA GLN A 53 -32.86 2.35 8.81
C GLN A 53 -32.80 3.58 7.90
N ALA A 54 -33.55 4.64 8.24
CA ALA A 54 -33.55 5.91 7.52
C ALA A 54 -32.36 6.81 7.89
N GLN A 55 -31.66 6.49 8.99
CA GLN A 55 -30.50 7.26 9.46
C GLN A 55 -29.21 6.83 8.76
N ARG A 56 -28.27 7.78 8.64
CA ARG A 56 -26.97 7.57 8.00
C ARG A 56 -26.20 6.45 8.71
N PHE A 57 -25.54 5.60 7.93
CA PHE A 57 -24.71 4.51 8.44
C PHE A 57 -23.63 5.05 9.42
N PRO A 58 -23.58 4.57 10.67
CA PRO A 58 -22.72 5.16 11.71
C PRO A 58 -21.22 4.98 11.43
N ARG A 59 -20.82 3.94 10.69
CA ARG A 59 -19.41 3.71 10.30
C ARG A 59 -19.06 4.27 8.92
N TYR A 60 -19.91 5.12 8.36
CA TYR A 60 -19.60 5.85 7.13
C TYR A 60 -18.29 6.67 7.21
N PRO A 61 -17.98 7.42 8.29
CA PRO A 61 -16.68 8.09 8.39
C PRO A 61 -15.51 7.10 8.36
N LEU A 62 -15.63 5.96 9.05
CA LEU A 62 -14.61 4.91 9.02
C LEU A 62 -14.39 4.35 7.61
N LEU A 63 -15.47 4.11 6.86
CA LEU A 63 -15.39 3.70 5.45
C LEU A 63 -14.61 4.72 4.61
N ALA A 64 -14.93 6.01 4.74
CA ALA A 64 -14.25 7.07 4.02
C ALA A 64 -12.75 7.15 4.39
N GLU A 65 -12.41 7.01 5.67
CA GLU A 65 -11.01 6.96 6.11
C GLU A 65 -10.26 5.76 5.53
N ARG A 66 -10.90 4.60 5.46
CA ARG A 66 -10.30 3.40 4.83
C ARG A 66 -10.11 3.58 3.33
N GLU A 67 -11.07 4.18 2.63
CA GLU A 67 -10.95 4.47 1.20
C GLU A 67 -9.83 5.48 0.90
N VAL A 68 -9.69 6.54 1.71
CA VAL A 68 -8.57 7.49 1.60
C VAL A 68 -7.22 6.80 1.87
N LYS A 69 -7.15 5.96 2.91
CA LYS A 69 -5.93 5.20 3.21
C LYS A 69 -5.56 4.25 2.07
N LEU A 70 -6.55 3.57 1.48
CA LEU A 70 -6.35 2.70 0.33
C LEU A 70 -5.79 3.46 -0.87
N SER A 71 -6.38 4.60 -1.24
CA SER A 71 -5.88 5.42 -2.35
C SER A 71 -4.45 5.91 -2.13
N ARG A 72 -4.10 6.23 -0.88
CA ARG A 72 -2.73 6.61 -0.52
C ARG A 72 -1.75 5.45 -0.70
N LEU A 73 -2.08 4.26 -0.18
CA LEU A 73 -1.22 3.08 -0.31
C LEU A 73 -1.08 2.62 -1.76
N ASP A 74 -2.14 2.69 -2.55
CA ASP A 74 -2.10 2.38 -3.99
C ASP A 74 -1.17 3.37 -4.75
N SER A 75 -1.21 4.64 -4.38
CA SER A 75 -0.32 5.67 -4.94
C SER A 75 1.14 5.43 -4.53
N GLU A 76 1.40 5.09 -3.26
CA GLU A 76 2.74 4.74 -2.77
C GLU A 76 3.27 3.47 -3.47
N PHE A 77 2.42 2.45 -3.64
CA PHE A 77 2.76 1.23 -4.35
C PHE A 77 3.12 1.53 -5.81
N LYS A 78 2.31 2.33 -6.52
CA LYS A 78 2.59 2.73 -7.90
C LYS A 78 3.88 3.52 -8.04
N GLN A 79 4.17 4.44 -7.13
CA GLN A 79 5.43 5.21 -7.16
C GLN A 79 6.65 4.30 -6.95
N LEU A 80 6.57 3.36 -6.01
CA LEU A 80 7.62 2.37 -5.79
C LEU A 80 7.80 1.45 -7.00
N TRP A 81 6.69 0.97 -7.56
CA TRP A 81 6.67 0.13 -8.76
C TRP A 81 7.29 0.85 -9.97
N ASP A 82 6.87 2.09 -10.22
CA ASP A 82 7.40 2.94 -11.28
C ASP A 82 8.90 3.19 -11.09
N ALA A 83 9.36 3.53 -9.89
CA ALA A 83 10.79 3.73 -9.60
C ALA A 83 11.64 2.46 -9.77
N HIS A 84 11.05 1.28 -9.57
CA HIS A 84 11.72 -0.01 -9.78
C HIS A 84 11.76 -0.40 -11.26
N HIS A 85 10.65 -0.20 -11.98
CA HIS A 85 10.53 -0.56 -13.40
C HIS A 85 11.15 0.47 -14.35
N ALA A 86 11.17 1.75 -14.01
CA ALA A 86 11.81 2.80 -14.80
C ALA A 86 13.34 2.77 -14.72
N LYS A 87 13.91 1.98 -13.80
CA LYS A 87 15.36 1.79 -13.62
C LYS A 87 15.92 0.54 -14.31
N GLN A 88 15.07 -0.29 -14.92
CA GLN A 88 15.49 -1.41 -15.78
C GLN A 88 15.51 -0.98 -17.25
#